data_AF-A0A959AJC3-F1
#
_entry.id   AF-A0A959AJC3-F1
#
_cell.length_a   1.000
_cell.length_b   1.000
_cell.length_c   1.000
_cell.angle_alpha   90.00
_cell.angle_beta   90.00
_cell.angle_gamma   90.00
#
_symmetry.space_group_name_H-M   'P 1'
#
loop_
_entity.id
_entity.type
_entity.pdbx_description
1 polymer ?
#
loop_
_entity_poly.entity_id
_entity_poly.type
_entity_poly.pdbx_seq_one_letter_code
_entity_poly.pdbx_strand_id
1 'polypeptide(L)'
;MLIDIDLIKSHVINGKIDLALIELCEGTKSTTFEIDSIVIASNYNKWKQEKKLGIIDDRQEQLIYNKVIISVIEILNEITTKFLHNELKYKEVRFFETPMENLTLRENRIYCKSFDHKTTKHIGWELLINSPRLKVDLNNYVKWFIDLPSGEATPSYSTEFRFTKGWSNPWVAGSWGKKSYDQLDIGCYTIYFEIQGKQVIEGQFFLE
;
A
#
# COMPACT_ATOMS: atom_id res chain seq x y z
N MET A 1 6.58 -5.96 -13.03
CA MET A 1 7.47 -4.85 -13.44
C MET A 1 6.86 -3.60 -12.84
N LEU A 2 7.54 -2.91 -11.92
CA LEU A 2 7.01 -1.66 -11.40
C LEU A 2 7.86 -0.53 -11.94
N ILE A 3 7.17 0.32 -12.70
CA ILE A 3 7.57 1.66 -13.06
C ILE A 3 7.89 2.44 -11.77
N ASP A 4 8.73 3.47 -11.86
CA ASP A 4 9.02 4.32 -10.70
C ASP A 4 7.84 5.29 -10.46
N ILE A 5 6.82 4.80 -9.76
CA ILE A 5 5.57 5.54 -9.50
C ILE A 5 5.84 6.84 -8.76
N ASP A 6 6.78 6.83 -7.80
CA ASP A 6 7.11 8.00 -6.99
C ASP A 6 7.85 9.05 -7.83
N LEU A 7 8.73 8.64 -8.75
CA LEU A 7 9.36 9.53 -9.71
C LEU A 7 8.33 10.20 -10.62
N ILE A 8 7.41 9.43 -11.21
CA ILE A 8 6.38 9.96 -12.11
C ILE A 8 5.47 10.95 -11.35
N LYS A 9 5.04 10.59 -10.13
CA LYS A 9 4.27 11.51 -9.26
C LYS A 9 5.04 12.79 -8.96
N SER A 10 6.34 12.70 -8.67
CA SER A 10 7.19 13.86 -8.46
C SER A 10 7.26 14.76 -9.69
N HIS A 11 7.36 14.19 -10.89
CA HIS A 11 7.29 14.97 -12.13
C HIS A 11 5.95 15.69 -12.30
N VAL A 12 4.83 15.01 -12.01
CA VAL A 12 3.49 15.62 -12.04
C VAL A 12 3.38 16.79 -11.06
N ILE A 13 3.79 16.60 -9.80
CA ILE A 13 3.74 17.63 -8.75
C ILE A 13 4.59 18.85 -9.12
N ASN A 14 5.75 18.62 -9.72
CA ASN A 14 6.67 19.68 -10.13
C ASN A 14 6.33 20.32 -11.48
N GLY A 15 5.16 20.00 -12.07
CA GLY A 15 4.70 20.54 -13.34
C GLY A 15 5.47 20.05 -14.57
N LYS A 16 6.27 18.98 -14.44
CA LYS A 16 7.09 18.38 -15.50
C LYS A 16 6.33 17.27 -16.24
N ILE A 17 5.17 17.60 -16.81
CA ILE A 17 4.27 16.60 -17.42
C ILE A 17 4.88 15.88 -18.61
N ASP A 18 5.70 16.55 -19.43
CA ASP A 18 6.44 15.89 -20.52
C ASP A 18 7.28 14.71 -20.01
N LEU A 19 8.05 14.92 -18.92
CA LEU A 19 8.87 13.88 -18.32
C LEU A 19 8.02 12.78 -17.70
N ALA A 20 6.94 13.14 -16.99
CA ALA A 20 6.02 12.17 -16.41
C ALA A 20 5.44 11.22 -17.47
N LEU A 21 5.06 11.75 -18.64
CA LEU A 21 4.48 10.97 -19.73
C LEU A 21 5.51 10.09 -20.44
N ILE A 22 6.75 10.55 -20.59
CA ILE A 22 7.85 9.72 -21.14
C ILE A 22 8.09 8.52 -20.23
N GLU A 23 8.32 8.77 -18.94
CA GLU A 23 8.57 7.73 -17.95
C GLU A 23 7.38 6.76 -17.82
N LEU A 24 6.14 7.28 -17.89
CA LEU A 24 4.95 6.46 -17.89
C LEU A 24 4.91 5.53 -19.11
N CYS A 25 5.04 6.06 -20.33
CA CYS A 25 5.00 5.27 -21.56
C CYS A 25 6.14 4.23 -21.64
N GLU A 26 7.34 4.61 -21.23
CA GLU A 26 8.48 3.67 -21.19
C GLU A 26 8.25 2.56 -20.16
N GLY A 27 7.73 2.93 -18.99
CA GLY A 27 7.47 2.00 -17.90
C GLY A 27 6.29 1.05 -18.16
N THR A 28 5.27 1.49 -18.88
CA THR A 28 4.08 0.67 -19.20
C THR A 28 4.24 -0.16 -20.48
N LYS A 29 5.37 -0.05 -21.18
CA LYS A 29 5.64 -0.80 -22.40
C LYS A 29 5.47 -2.31 -22.19
N SER A 30 4.73 -2.96 -23.08
CA SER A 30 4.39 -4.39 -23.00
C SER A 30 3.58 -4.79 -21.76
N THR A 31 2.91 -3.82 -21.13
CA THR A 31 1.92 -4.07 -20.06
C THR A 31 0.52 -3.78 -20.57
N THR A 32 -0.50 -4.11 -19.77
CA THR A 32 -1.89 -3.78 -20.11
C THR A 32 -2.19 -2.29 -20.16
N PHE A 33 -1.29 -1.44 -19.65
CA PHE A 33 -1.46 0.02 -19.57
C PHE A 33 -0.73 0.78 -20.70
N GLU A 34 -0.08 0.07 -21.62
CA GLU A 34 0.69 0.68 -22.71
C GLU A 34 -0.20 1.59 -23.58
N ILE A 35 -1.34 1.07 -24.03
CA ILE A 35 -2.26 1.82 -24.91
C ILE A 35 -2.75 3.10 -24.24
N ASP A 36 -3.20 3.01 -22.98
CA ASP A 36 -3.73 4.17 -22.26
C ASP A 36 -2.67 5.25 -22.06
N SER A 37 -1.44 4.85 -21.70
CA SER A 37 -0.32 5.80 -21.56
C SER A 37 0.01 6.51 -22.88
N ILE A 38 0.03 5.78 -24.00
CA ILE A 38 0.27 6.33 -25.34
C ILE A 38 -0.84 7.31 -25.73
N VAL A 39 -2.11 6.96 -25.47
CA VAL A 39 -3.25 7.83 -25.77
C VAL A 39 -3.16 9.14 -25.01
N ILE A 40 -2.84 9.10 -23.71
CA ILE A 40 -2.66 10.32 -22.90
C ILE A 40 -1.52 11.18 -23.46
N ALA A 41 -0.36 10.57 -23.77
CA ALA A 41 0.78 11.29 -24.31
C ALA A 41 0.49 11.92 -25.69
N SER A 42 -0.22 11.18 -26.55
CA SER A 42 -0.65 11.66 -27.87
C SER A 42 -1.62 12.85 -27.74
N ASN A 43 -2.61 12.77 -26.85
CA ASN A 43 -3.56 13.84 -26.60
C ASN A 43 -2.87 15.10 -26.05
N TYR A 44 -1.91 14.92 -25.14
CA TYR A 44 -1.12 16.02 -24.59
C TYR A 44 -0.26 16.71 -25.66
N ASN A 45 0.39 15.93 -26.54
CA ASN A 45 1.20 16.49 -27.63
C ASN A 45 0.35 17.24 -28.66
N LYS A 46 -0.81 16.69 -29.03
CA LYS A 46 -1.78 17.36 -29.90
C LYS A 46 -2.20 18.71 -29.31
N TRP A 47 -2.54 18.72 -28.03
CA TRP A 47 -2.92 19.92 -27.31
C TRP A 47 -1.80 20.98 -27.28
N LYS A 48 -0.54 20.58 -27.02
CA LYS A 48 0.61 21.50 -27.09
C LYS A 48 0.78 22.13 -28.46
N GLN A 49 0.46 21.40 -29.55
CA GLN A 49 0.47 21.96 -30.90
C GLN A 49 -0.67 22.96 -31.10
N GLU A 50 -1.89 22.63 -30.66
CA GLU A 50 -3.05 23.53 -30.74
C GLU A 50 -2.81 24.85 -29.97
N LYS A 51 -2.14 24.79 -28.80
CA LYS A 51 -1.76 26.00 -28.04
C LYS A 51 -0.79 26.88 -28.82
N LYS A 52 0.24 26.29 -29.43
CA LYS A 52 1.22 27.02 -30.25
C LYS A 52 0.58 27.72 -31.45
N LEU A 53 -0.50 27.14 -31.98
CA LEU A 53 -1.28 27.69 -33.08
C LEU A 53 -2.32 28.73 -32.62
N GLY A 54 -2.45 28.99 -31.31
CA GLY A 54 -3.43 29.94 -30.77
C GLY A 54 -4.88 29.45 -30.89
N ILE A 55 -5.08 28.15 -31.11
CA ILE A 55 -6.43 27.54 -31.26
C ILE A 55 -7.17 27.51 -29.92
N ILE A 56 -6.41 27.45 -28.82
CA ILE A 56 -6.94 27.31 -27.46
C ILE A 56 -6.47 28.44 -26.55
N ASP A 57 -7.39 28.88 -25.69
CA ASP A 57 -7.13 29.92 -24.69
C ASP A 57 -6.49 29.34 -23.41
N ASP A 58 -6.10 30.23 -22.50
CA ASP A 58 -5.45 29.87 -21.23
C ASP A 58 -6.37 29.05 -20.30
N ARG A 59 -7.69 29.26 -20.38
CA ARG A 59 -8.66 28.53 -19.57
C ARG A 59 -8.78 27.08 -20.05
N GLN A 60 -8.85 26.87 -21.36
CA GLN A 60 -8.86 25.56 -21.99
C GLN A 60 -7.55 24.81 -21.73
N GLU A 61 -6.42 25.53 -21.75
CA GLU A 61 -5.11 25.00 -21.36
C GLU A 61 -5.15 24.42 -19.94
N GLN A 62 -5.57 25.20 -18.94
CA GLN A 62 -5.60 24.70 -17.57
C GLN A 62 -6.53 23.48 -17.40
N LEU A 63 -7.67 23.46 -18.09
CA LEU A 63 -8.61 22.33 -18.05
C LEU A 63 -8.00 21.07 -18.65
N ILE A 64 -7.32 21.18 -19.79
CA ILE A 64 -6.69 20.03 -20.45
C ILE A 64 -5.49 19.54 -19.63
N TYR A 65 -4.70 20.46 -19.11
CA TYR A 65 -3.59 20.15 -18.23
C TYR A 65 -4.04 19.36 -16.99
N ASN A 66 -5.10 19.81 -16.32
CA ASN A 66 -5.68 19.09 -15.17
C ASN A 66 -6.21 17.70 -15.56
N LYS A 67 -6.84 17.56 -16.73
CA LYS A 67 -7.29 16.25 -17.23
C LYS A 67 -6.12 15.29 -17.42
N VAL A 68 -5.02 15.75 -18.00
CA VAL A 68 -3.82 14.92 -18.19
C VAL A 68 -3.23 14.51 -16.85
N ILE A 69 -3.14 15.42 -15.88
CA ILE A 69 -2.70 15.10 -14.51
C ILE A 69 -3.56 14.00 -13.90
N ILE A 70 -4.89 14.17 -13.95
CA ILE A 70 -5.84 13.21 -13.39
C ILE A 70 -5.65 11.84 -14.04
N SER A 71 -5.61 11.78 -15.37
CA SER A 71 -5.45 10.51 -16.10
C SER A 71 -4.11 9.82 -15.81
N VAL A 72 -3.01 10.57 -15.65
CA VAL A 72 -1.73 10.00 -15.23
C VAL A 72 -1.84 9.40 -13.83
N ILE A 73 -2.43 10.14 -12.87
CA ILE A 73 -2.61 9.67 -11.50
C ILE A 73 -3.50 8.42 -11.44
N GLU A 74 -4.57 8.38 -12.22
CA GLU A 74 -5.48 7.23 -12.32
C GLU A 74 -4.74 5.97 -12.79
N ILE A 75 -3.96 6.05 -13.88
CA ILE A 75 -3.16 4.92 -14.35
C ILE A 75 -2.15 4.47 -13.28
N LEU A 76 -1.45 5.40 -12.63
CA LEU A 76 -0.49 5.06 -11.58
C LEU A 76 -1.18 4.33 -10.40
N ASN A 77 -2.39 4.76 -10.03
CA ASN A 77 -3.17 4.12 -8.99
C ASN A 77 -3.64 2.72 -9.41
N GLU A 78 -4.06 2.53 -10.65
CA GLU A 78 -4.44 1.23 -11.19
C GLU A 78 -3.26 0.27 -11.26
N ILE A 79 -2.09 0.73 -11.69
CA ILE A 79 -0.85 -0.05 -11.70
C ILE A 79 -0.51 -0.49 -10.27
N THR A 80 -0.55 0.43 -9.31
CA THR A 80 -0.28 0.13 -7.89
C THR A 80 -1.27 -0.90 -7.36
N THR A 81 -2.57 -0.69 -7.58
CA THR A 81 -3.66 -1.56 -7.13
C THR A 81 -3.53 -2.96 -7.72
N LYS A 82 -3.31 -3.06 -9.04
CA LYS A 82 -3.13 -4.34 -9.74
C LYS A 82 -1.93 -5.11 -9.19
N PHE A 83 -0.82 -4.43 -8.96
CA PHE A 83 0.35 -5.05 -8.34
C PHE A 83 0.03 -5.59 -6.94
N LEU A 84 -0.55 -4.75 -6.07
CA LEU A 84 -0.82 -5.11 -4.67
C LEU A 84 -1.84 -6.25 -4.52
N HIS A 85 -2.78 -6.39 -5.45
CA HIS A 85 -3.83 -7.40 -5.35
C HIS A 85 -3.62 -8.65 -6.20
N ASN A 86 -2.87 -8.55 -7.30
CA ASN A 86 -2.75 -9.65 -8.24
C ASN A 86 -1.33 -10.24 -8.30
N GLU A 87 -0.30 -9.45 -7.98
CA GLU A 87 1.10 -9.92 -8.01
C GLU A 87 1.63 -10.30 -6.62
N LEU A 88 1.16 -9.63 -5.56
CA LEU A 88 1.52 -9.97 -4.19
C LEU A 88 0.76 -11.20 -3.68
N LYS A 89 1.46 -12.02 -2.89
CA LYS A 89 0.87 -13.14 -2.14
C LYS A 89 0.99 -12.89 -0.65
N TYR A 90 -0.12 -12.57 0.00
CA TYR A 90 -0.23 -12.46 1.45
C TYR A 90 -0.28 -13.87 2.03
N LYS A 91 0.78 -14.27 2.74
CA LYS A 91 0.99 -15.67 3.10
C LYS A 91 0.30 -16.05 4.39
N GLU A 92 0.66 -15.35 5.46
CA GLU A 92 0.19 -15.65 6.80
C GLU A 92 0.42 -14.43 7.70
N VAL A 93 -0.35 -14.42 8.78
CA VAL A 93 -0.21 -13.51 9.91
C VAL A 93 0.30 -14.33 11.08
N ARG A 94 1.40 -13.88 11.69
CA ARG A 94 1.96 -14.50 12.89
C ARG A 94 1.86 -13.54 14.06
N PHE A 95 1.61 -14.06 15.24
CA PHE A 95 1.46 -13.27 16.47
C PHE A 95 2.59 -13.56 17.43
N PHE A 96 2.97 -12.57 18.22
CA PHE A 96 4.01 -12.67 19.24
C PHE A 96 3.72 -11.68 20.37
N GLU A 97 4.23 -11.95 21.56
CA GLU A 97 4.11 -11.00 22.67
C GLU A 97 5.17 -9.89 22.56
N THR A 98 4.78 -8.66 22.90
CA THR A 98 5.68 -7.50 22.87
C THR A 98 5.51 -6.66 24.13
N PRO A 99 6.59 -6.06 24.68
CA PRO A 99 6.51 -5.38 25.97
C PRO A 99 5.61 -4.14 25.96
N MET A 100 5.53 -3.42 24.83
CA MET A 100 4.71 -2.23 24.60
C MET A 100 4.47 -2.05 23.09
N GLU A 101 4.05 -0.85 22.67
CA GLU A 101 3.99 -0.40 21.26
C GLU A 101 5.33 -0.54 20.51
N ASN A 102 6.45 -0.53 21.25
CA ASN A 102 7.75 -0.88 20.67
C ASN A 102 7.83 -2.38 20.43
N LEU A 103 7.86 -2.76 19.16
CA LEU A 103 7.91 -4.17 18.75
C LEU A 103 9.18 -4.87 19.24
N THR A 104 9.01 -6.07 19.78
CA THR A 104 10.10 -7.04 19.95
C THR A 104 10.87 -7.18 18.62
N LEU A 105 12.21 -7.10 18.70
CA LEU A 105 13.11 -7.31 17.57
C LEU A 105 12.82 -8.65 16.90
N ARG A 106 12.88 -8.70 15.57
CA ARG A 106 12.37 -9.84 14.79
C ARG A 106 13.05 -11.16 15.16
N GLU A 107 14.36 -11.13 15.37
CA GLU A 107 15.18 -12.26 15.80
C GLU A 107 14.81 -12.81 17.19
N ASN A 108 14.11 -12.03 18.00
CA ASN A 108 13.70 -12.38 19.36
C ASN A 108 12.19 -12.71 19.46
N ARG A 109 11.46 -12.70 18.33
CA ARG A 109 10.01 -12.99 18.34
C ARG A 109 9.78 -14.48 18.55
N ILE A 110 8.96 -14.79 19.55
CA ILE A 110 8.41 -16.13 19.75
C ILE A 110 6.99 -16.11 19.20
N TYR A 111 6.74 -16.83 18.11
CA TYR A 111 5.44 -16.83 17.48
C TYR A 111 4.52 -17.90 18.08
N CYS A 112 3.32 -17.49 18.47
CA CYS A 112 2.29 -18.39 19.00
C CYS A 112 0.89 -17.92 18.60
N LYS A 113 -0.12 -18.76 18.85
CA LYS A 113 -1.53 -18.44 18.62
C LYS A 113 -2.34 -18.34 19.91
N SER A 114 -1.81 -18.78 21.04
CA SER A 114 -2.43 -18.66 22.36
C SER A 114 -1.48 -17.89 23.27
N PHE A 115 -2.05 -17.04 24.11
CA PHE A 115 -1.37 -16.13 25.02
C PHE A 115 -2.04 -16.19 26.39
N ASP A 116 -1.27 -16.06 27.46
CA ASP A 116 -1.81 -16.06 28.83
C ASP A 116 -2.42 -14.68 29.14
N HIS A 117 -3.73 -14.64 29.41
CA HIS A 117 -4.47 -13.44 29.74
C HIS A 117 -3.85 -12.63 30.90
N LYS A 118 -3.26 -13.32 31.88
CA LYS A 118 -2.73 -12.71 33.10
C LYS A 118 -1.40 -12.03 32.90
N THR A 119 -0.64 -12.43 31.89
CA THR A 119 0.70 -11.89 31.65
C THR A 119 0.80 -11.11 30.36
N THR A 120 -0.21 -11.19 29.49
CA THR A 120 -0.16 -10.55 28.18
C THR A 120 -0.70 -9.13 28.24
N LYS A 121 0.10 -8.15 27.80
CA LYS A 121 -0.32 -6.75 27.63
C LYS A 121 -0.54 -6.34 26.19
N HIS A 122 0.41 -6.71 25.33
CA HIS A 122 0.40 -6.35 23.92
C HIS A 122 0.72 -7.57 23.06
N ILE A 123 -0.06 -7.70 22.00
CA ILE A 123 0.13 -8.67 20.94
C ILE A 123 0.70 -7.93 19.73
N GLY A 124 1.92 -8.29 19.36
CA GLY A 124 2.49 -7.97 18.07
C GLY A 124 1.95 -8.91 16.99
N TRP A 125 1.81 -8.39 15.78
CA TRP A 125 1.49 -9.16 14.59
C TRP A 125 2.58 -8.92 13.53
N GLU A 126 2.85 -9.93 12.71
CA GLU A 126 3.71 -9.87 11.54
C GLU A 126 2.96 -10.45 10.35
N LEU A 127 2.72 -9.62 9.33
CA LEU A 127 2.16 -10.02 8.05
C LEU A 127 3.31 -10.36 7.09
N LEU A 128 3.37 -11.63 6.68
CA LEU A 128 4.33 -12.11 5.70
C LEU A 128 3.79 -11.96 4.29
N ILE A 129 4.56 -11.29 3.43
CA ILE A 129 4.20 -11.00 2.06
C ILE A 129 5.25 -11.61 1.14
N ASN A 130 4.78 -12.33 0.13
CA ASN A 130 5.60 -12.77 -0.98
C ASN A 130 5.42 -11.83 -2.15
N SER A 131 6.53 -11.31 -2.65
CA SER A 131 6.52 -10.36 -3.76
C SER A 131 7.47 -10.83 -4.87
N PRO A 132 7.15 -10.63 -6.15
CA PRO A 132 8.17 -10.70 -7.18
C PRO A 132 9.27 -9.68 -6.87
N ARG A 133 10.52 -9.98 -7.26
CA ARG A 133 11.64 -9.06 -7.02
C ARG A 133 11.34 -7.72 -7.69
N LEU A 134 11.22 -6.68 -6.86
CA LEU A 134 10.91 -5.34 -7.36
C LEU A 134 12.14 -4.68 -7.95
N LYS A 135 11.91 -3.88 -8.99
CA LYS A 135 12.94 -3.07 -9.64
C LYS A 135 13.08 -1.68 -9.00
N VAL A 136 12.07 -1.25 -8.27
CA VAL A 136 11.95 0.06 -7.61
C VAL A 136 11.42 -0.14 -6.20
N ASP A 137 11.56 0.90 -5.38
CA ASP A 137 10.94 0.95 -4.06
C ASP A 137 9.45 1.28 -4.20
N LEU A 138 8.61 0.78 -3.29
CA LEU A 138 7.19 1.12 -3.23
C LEU A 138 6.77 1.36 -1.79
N ASN A 139 6.25 2.55 -1.50
CA ASN A 139 5.67 2.89 -0.22
C ASN A 139 4.16 2.60 -0.23
N ASN A 140 3.64 2.01 0.85
CA ASN A 140 2.21 1.79 1.02
C ASN A 140 1.81 1.74 2.49
N TYR A 141 0.52 1.57 2.73
CA TYR A 141 -0.05 1.46 4.07
C TYR A 141 -0.92 0.21 4.14
N VAL A 142 -0.76 -0.55 5.22
CA VAL A 142 -1.71 -1.59 5.58
C VAL A 142 -2.65 -1.02 6.64
N LYS A 143 -3.93 -1.06 6.35
CA LYS A 143 -4.98 -0.79 7.33
C LYS A 143 -5.31 -2.08 8.04
N TRP A 144 -5.58 -2.02 9.33
CA TRP A 144 -5.95 -3.20 10.11
C TRP A 144 -6.85 -2.84 11.28
N PHE A 145 -7.69 -3.78 11.68
CA PHE A 145 -8.57 -3.68 12.85
C PHE A 145 -8.77 -5.09 13.43
N ILE A 146 -9.25 -5.15 14.67
CA ILE A 146 -9.42 -6.41 15.39
C ILE A 146 -10.88 -6.55 15.84
N ASP A 147 -11.50 -7.68 15.52
CA ASP A 147 -12.72 -8.13 16.19
C ASP A 147 -12.33 -8.74 17.54
N LEU A 148 -12.90 -8.18 18.60
CA LEU A 148 -12.71 -8.62 19.98
C LEU A 148 -13.60 -9.83 20.28
N PRO A 149 -13.27 -10.63 21.32
CA PRO A 149 -14.11 -11.74 21.76
C PRO A 149 -15.55 -11.34 22.10
N SER A 150 -15.77 -10.08 22.50
CA SER A 150 -17.09 -9.52 22.78
C SER A 150 -17.97 -9.32 21.54
N GLY A 151 -17.41 -9.40 20.33
CA GLY A 151 -18.06 -9.07 19.07
C GLY A 151 -17.96 -7.60 18.67
N GLU A 152 -17.32 -6.75 19.48
CA GLU A 152 -16.99 -5.37 19.10
C GLU A 152 -15.71 -5.32 18.25
N ALA A 153 -15.62 -4.36 17.33
CA ALA A 153 -14.42 -4.10 16.55
C ALA A 153 -13.63 -2.91 17.11
N THR A 154 -12.30 -2.97 17.05
CA THR A 154 -11.45 -1.82 17.32
C THR A 154 -11.60 -0.76 16.21
N PRO A 155 -11.19 0.50 16.45
CA PRO A 155 -10.93 1.44 15.36
C PRO A 155 -9.95 0.86 14.34
N SER A 156 -10.01 1.35 13.10
CA SER A 156 -9.00 1.02 12.10
C SER A 156 -7.69 1.75 12.38
N TYR A 157 -6.60 0.99 12.37
CA TYR A 157 -5.23 1.48 12.46
C TYR A 157 -4.58 1.47 11.07
N SER A 158 -3.47 2.19 10.91
CA SER A 158 -2.69 2.22 9.68
C SER A 158 -1.21 2.09 10.00
N THR A 159 -0.54 1.18 9.30
CA THR A 159 0.91 0.96 9.43
C THR A 159 1.55 1.16 8.07
N GLU A 160 2.48 2.11 7.99
CA GLU A 160 3.29 2.33 6.79
C GLU A 160 4.25 1.16 6.59
N PHE A 161 4.44 0.77 5.34
CA PHE A 161 5.46 -0.19 4.98
C PHE A 161 6.04 0.11 3.60
N ARG A 162 7.32 -0.23 3.45
CA ARG A 162 8.08 0.01 2.23
C ARG A 162 8.56 -1.32 1.67
N PHE A 163 8.20 -1.59 0.44
CA PHE A 163 8.87 -2.62 -0.34
C PHE A 163 10.15 -2.07 -0.92
N THR A 164 11.30 -2.59 -0.47
CA THR A 164 12.59 -2.21 -1.04
C THR A 164 12.88 -2.98 -2.32
N LYS A 165 13.54 -2.33 -3.27
CA LYS A 165 14.10 -2.91 -4.48
C LYS A 165 14.86 -4.20 -4.17
N GLY A 166 14.55 -5.26 -4.92
CA GLY A 166 15.16 -6.58 -4.76
C GLY A 166 14.61 -7.43 -3.62
N TRP A 167 13.73 -6.92 -2.75
CA TRP A 167 13.07 -7.74 -1.73
C TRP A 167 12.11 -8.74 -2.35
N SER A 168 12.13 -9.97 -1.83
CA SER A 168 11.26 -11.07 -2.27
C SER A 168 10.35 -11.58 -1.15
N ASN A 169 10.74 -11.40 0.11
CA ASN A 169 9.95 -11.77 1.29
C ASN A 169 9.78 -10.55 2.24
N PRO A 170 9.15 -9.47 1.76
CA PRO A 170 8.76 -8.34 2.60
C PRO A 170 7.86 -8.80 3.76
N TRP A 171 7.94 -8.06 4.86
CA TRP A 171 7.06 -8.23 6.01
C TRP A 171 6.71 -6.87 6.58
N VAL A 172 5.55 -6.78 7.20
CA VAL A 172 5.10 -5.61 7.94
C VAL A 172 4.62 -6.07 9.31
N ALA A 173 4.85 -5.27 10.34
CA ALA A 173 4.48 -5.62 11.70
C ALA A 173 3.91 -4.41 12.43
N GLY A 174 3.04 -4.69 13.39
CA GLY A 174 2.46 -3.72 14.30
C GLY A 174 2.06 -4.42 15.59
N SER A 175 1.47 -3.68 16.50
CA SER A 175 1.03 -4.23 17.78
C SER A 175 -0.23 -3.55 18.27
N TRP A 176 -0.99 -4.29 19.06
CA TRP A 176 -2.16 -3.80 19.76
C TRP A 176 -2.19 -4.37 21.18
N GLY A 177 -2.72 -3.61 22.13
CA GLY A 177 -2.78 -4.05 23.51
C GLY A 177 -3.36 -3.01 24.45
N LYS A 178 -3.19 -3.27 25.75
CA LYS A 178 -3.62 -2.42 26.85
C LYS A 178 -2.43 -2.09 27.75
N LYS A 179 -2.56 -1.03 28.54
CA LYS A 179 -1.48 -0.56 29.42
C LYS A 179 -1.22 -1.50 30.60
N SER A 180 -2.24 -2.22 31.04
CA SER A 180 -2.18 -3.14 32.19
C SER A 180 -2.49 -4.57 31.79
N TYR A 181 -1.99 -5.52 32.59
CA TYR A 181 -2.39 -6.93 32.52
C TYR A 181 -3.88 -7.09 32.81
N ASP A 182 -4.48 -8.21 32.41
CA ASP A 182 -5.89 -8.57 32.68
C ASP A 182 -6.93 -7.59 32.12
N GLN A 183 -6.57 -6.78 31.11
CA GLN A 183 -7.49 -5.82 30.46
C GLN A 183 -7.92 -6.25 29.05
N LEU A 184 -7.40 -7.38 28.57
CA LEU A 184 -7.78 -7.97 27.31
C LEU A 184 -8.72 -9.11 27.61
N ASP A 185 -9.93 -9.13 27.06
CA ASP A 185 -10.89 -10.20 27.30
C ASP A 185 -10.36 -11.60 26.91
N ILE A 186 -10.73 -12.63 27.67
CA ILE A 186 -10.44 -14.02 27.31
C ILE A 186 -11.25 -14.38 26.05
N GLY A 187 -10.62 -15.06 25.10
CA GLY A 187 -11.28 -15.60 23.91
C GLY A 187 -10.49 -15.41 22.63
N CYS A 188 -11.21 -15.55 21.50
CA CYS A 188 -10.64 -15.46 20.16
C CYS A 188 -10.68 -14.02 19.65
N TYR A 189 -9.54 -13.55 19.17
CA TYR A 189 -9.38 -12.28 18.48
C TYR A 189 -9.12 -12.55 17.00
N THR A 190 -9.79 -11.81 16.12
CA THR A 190 -9.54 -11.87 14.67
C THR A 190 -9.03 -10.52 14.19
N ILE A 191 -7.82 -10.48 13.63
CA ILE A 191 -7.27 -9.29 12.99
C ILE A 191 -7.49 -9.36 11.48
N TYR A 192 -7.96 -8.26 10.89
CA TYR A 192 -8.18 -8.13 9.46
C TYR A 192 -7.18 -7.13 8.89
N PHE A 193 -6.64 -7.43 7.71
CA PHE A 193 -5.72 -6.56 7.00
C PHE A 193 -6.31 -6.13 5.68
N GLU A 194 -6.28 -4.82 5.43
CA GLU A 194 -6.72 -4.18 4.20
C GLU A 194 -5.58 -3.40 3.55
N ILE A 195 -5.46 -3.51 2.24
CA ILE A 195 -4.54 -2.71 1.43
C ILE A 195 -5.37 -2.11 0.30
N GLN A 196 -5.23 -0.81 0.04
CA GLN A 196 -6.04 -0.08 -0.97
C GLN A 196 -7.56 -0.31 -0.83
N GLY A 197 -8.05 -0.43 0.42
CA GLY A 197 -9.49 -0.59 0.70
C GLY A 197 -10.07 -1.98 0.45
N LYS A 198 -9.21 -2.99 0.18
CA LYS A 198 -9.64 -4.39 0.03
C LYS A 198 -8.95 -5.26 1.09
N GLN A 199 -9.73 -6.11 1.75
CA GLN A 199 -9.21 -7.12 2.66
C GLN A 199 -8.31 -8.09 1.89
N VAL A 200 -7.10 -8.31 2.40
CA VAL A 200 -6.09 -9.15 1.78
C VAL A 200 -5.83 -10.46 2.54
N ILE A 201 -5.95 -10.43 3.87
CA ILE A 201 -5.79 -11.60 4.73
C ILE A 201 -6.33 -11.27 6.13
N GLU A 202 -6.61 -12.30 6.91
CA GLU A 202 -6.93 -12.22 8.33
C GLU A 202 -6.09 -13.21 9.14
N GLY A 203 -5.99 -13.00 10.43
CA GLY A 203 -5.32 -13.91 11.35
C GLY A 203 -6.03 -13.97 12.69
N GLN A 204 -5.83 -15.07 13.42
CA GLN A 204 -6.48 -15.31 14.70
C GLN A 204 -5.49 -15.66 15.80
N PHE A 205 -5.75 -15.14 16.99
CA PHE A 205 -5.07 -15.53 18.24
C PHE A 205 -6.06 -15.64 19.39
N PHE A 206 -5.66 -16.32 20.46
CA PHE A 206 -6.46 -16.61 21.63
C PHE A 206 -5.78 -16.04 22.87
N LEU A 207 -6.58 -15.47 23.76
CA LEU A 207 -6.20 -15.26 25.16
C LEU A 207 -6.92 -16.28 26.02
N GLU A 208 -6.14 -16.96 26.87
CA GLU A 208 -6.56 -18.06 27.74
C GLU A 208 -6.20 -17.78 29.20
#